data_AF-A0A7S3PDP2-F1
#
_entry.id   AF-A0A7S3PDP2-F1
#
_cell.length_a   1.000
_cell.length_b   1.000
_cell.length_c   1.000
_cell.angle_alpha   90.00
_cell.angle_beta   90.00
_cell.angle_gamma   90.00
#
_symmetry.space_group_name_H-M   'P 1'
#
loop_
_entity.id
_entity.type
_entity.pdbx_description
1 polymer ?
#
loop_
_entity_poly.entity_id
_entity_poly.type
_entity_poly.pdbx_seq_one_letter_code
_entity_poly.pdbx_strand_id
1 'polypeptide(L)'
;MFDHYKLSIVLVGVFTFQELVQCKGADDFTGCNSQKYSLNIYGEAVPNLLGDCSGRGQCVSNNTACLCEKGWTGRSAFINTEGIDCQVNTYVIRTFWGVVFVYSLFVQIKYVIPNFRYRWKSFVAMRAARNVSLTQVPLILAFFSYQLLNFPCITFLSLLSIINEEERIGVTFWSTILFCVAGIGYSITHFLFQTALMEMFLSHRYFAESGSALTLGKCVKYSSIFLDFVLGTKYVIPIIMYATEGGEVTDRTGTLWCTYLILQATSLYFTGIQAWYIRRNLLIELEKIYMLSKNVNFKVLADKLENLQTNGMLQSSIFGSIYIVILFFPFLWNRHDYFLPFVCFGAIAVGALMTKSHVEGPSAAITLSSLQEVDVSSANNTVENQEQQPKGSFEITEGFGSLNDLPRTPIASRPQPSI
;
A
#
# COMPACT_ATOMS: atom_id res chain seq x y z
N MET A 1 0.20 3.03 -18.15
CA MET A 1 0.01 2.76 -16.70
C MET A 1 -0.29 1.28 -16.42
N PHE A 2 -0.84 0.52 -17.39
CA PHE A 2 -1.14 -0.91 -17.26
C PHE A 2 0.02 -1.89 -17.52
N ASP A 3 1.08 -1.51 -18.26
CA ASP A 3 2.12 -2.47 -18.68
C ASP A 3 3.04 -2.95 -17.56
N HIS A 4 3.28 -2.14 -16.52
CA HIS A 4 4.07 -2.57 -15.36
C HIS A 4 3.35 -3.63 -14.50
N TYR A 5 2.02 -3.71 -14.56
CA TYR A 5 1.22 -4.62 -13.71
C TYR A 5 0.97 -5.98 -14.35
N LYS A 6 0.88 -6.05 -15.68
CA LYS A 6 0.87 -7.34 -16.40
C LYS A 6 2.15 -8.14 -16.11
N LEU A 7 3.28 -7.44 -15.96
CA LEU A 7 4.57 -8.09 -15.66
C LEU A 7 4.55 -8.80 -14.30
N SER A 8 3.96 -8.20 -13.26
CA SER A 8 3.87 -8.81 -11.93
C SER A 8 2.92 -10.01 -11.89
N ILE A 9 1.78 -9.97 -12.61
CA ILE A 9 0.82 -11.08 -12.66
C ILE A 9 1.36 -12.24 -13.50
N VAL A 10 2.06 -11.95 -14.60
CA VAL A 10 2.70 -12.99 -15.44
C VAL A 10 3.85 -13.67 -14.71
N LEU A 11 4.63 -12.95 -13.90
CA LEU A 11 5.73 -13.54 -13.12
C LEU A 11 5.23 -14.49 -12.02
N VAL A 12 4.07 -14.21 -11.39
CA VAL A 12 3.51 -15.10 -10.35
C VAL A 12 2.86 -16.35 -10.96
N GLY A 13 2.21 -16.22 -12.13
CA GLY A 13 1.55 -17.35 -12.80
C GLY A 13 2.50 -18.42 -13.35
N VAL A 14 3.78 -18.10 -13.57
CA VAL A 14 4.78 -19.04 -14.11
C VAL A 14 5.36 -19.98 -13.03
N PHE A 15 5.22 -19.65 -11.74
CA PHE A 15 5.82 -20.42 -10.64
C PHE A 15 4.88 -21.41 -9.92
N THR A 16 3.59 -21.43 -10.27
CA THR A 16 2.58 -22.27 -9.59
C THR A 16 2.03 -23.36 -10.49
N PHE A 17 2.83 -24.36 -10.85
CA PHE A 17 2.33 -25.65 -11.32
C PHE A 17 3.42 -26.73 -11.15
N GLN A 18 3.41 -27.43 -10.02
CA GLN A 18 3.34 -28.90 -9.89
C GLN A 18 3.63 -29.32 -8.42
N GLU A 19 2.83 -30.27 -7.93
CA GLU A 19 2.94 -31.05 -6.68
C GLU A 19 2.32 -30.48 -5.38
N LEU A 20 1.58 -31.37 -4.69
CA LEU A 20 0.64 -31.16 -3.57
C LEU A 20 1.10 -32.05 -2.41
N VAL A 21 1.51 -31.48 -1.27
CA VAL A 21 1.95 -32.23 -0.07
C VAL A 21 1.51 -31.54 1.22
N GLN A 22 1.01 -32.32 2.19
CA GLN A 22 0.70 -31.91 3.57
C GLN A 22 1.77 -32.44 4.53
N CYS A 23 2.10 -31.66 5.57
CA CYS A 23 3.02 -32.06 6.64
C CYS A 23 2.28 -32.61 7.87
N LYS A 24 2.70 -33.78 8.37
CA LYS A 24 2.34 -34.32 9.69
C LYS A 24 3.66 -34.62 10.43
N GLY A 25 3.81 -34.04 11.63
CA GLY A 25 4.80 -34.35 12.69
C GLY A 25 6.25 -34.64 12.25
N ALA A 26 7.16 -33.68 12.43
CA ALA A 26 8.53 -33.71 11.93
C ALA A 26 9.56 -34.25 12.95
N ASP A 27 9.21 -35.22 13.79
CA ASP A 27 10.07 -35.58 14.93
C ASP A 27 11.09 -36.71 14.62
N ASP A 28 11.04 -37.34 13.43
CA ASP A 28 11.90 -38.51 13.12
C ASP A 28 12.66 -38.46 11.77
N PHE A 29 12.66 -37.32 11.05
CA PHE A 29 13.36 -37.20 9.75
C PHE A 29 14.83 -36.79 9.90
N THR A 30 15.64 -37.64 10.52
CA THR A 30 17.09 -37.39 10.70
C THR A 30 17.93 -38.07 9.61
N GLY A 31 17.81 -37.59 8.36
CA GLY A 31 18.90 -37.73 7.38
C GLY A 31 18.55 -37.74 5.89
N CYS A 32 19.53 -37.45 5.04
CA CYS A 32 19.47 -37.64 3.57
C CYS A 32 18.88 -38.97 3.11
N ASN A 33 19.03 -40.06 3.88
CA ASN A 33 18.42 -41.35 3.52
C ASN A 33 16.88 -41.34 3.58
N SER A 34 16.28 -40.52 4.46
CA SER A 34 14.82 -40.36 4.52
C SER A 34 14.30 -39.36 3.48
N GLN A 35 15.16 -38.48 2.94
CA GLN A 35 14.86 -37.64 1.78
C GLN A 35 14.77 -38.39 0.46
N LYS A 36 15.07 -39.69 0.43
CA LYS A 36 14.81 -40.48 -0.78
C LYS A 36 13.33 -40.47 -1.15
N TYR A 37 12.46 -40.11 -0.20
CA TYR A 37 11.04 -40.04 -0.40
C TYR A 37 10.41 -38.78 0.22
N SER A 38 9.73 -37.98 -0.58
CA SER A 38 8.75 -37.01 -0.10
C SER A 38 7.45 -37.75 0.22
N LEU A 39 6.94 -37.63 1.44
CA LEU A 39 5.65 -38.18 1.81
C LEU A 39 4.55 -37.43 1.04
N ASN A 40 3.78 -38.13 0.21
CA ASN A 40 2.53 -37.55 -0.31
C ASN A 40 1.47 -37.46 0.80
N ILE A 41 0.32 -36.86 0.47
CA ILE A 41 -0.83 -36.67 1.38
C ILE A 41 -1.34 -38.00 1.99
N TYR A 42 -1.03 -39.15 1.38
CA TYR A 42 -1.40 -40.50 1.83
C TYR A 42 -0.31 -41.18 2.67
N GLY A 43 0.80 -40.50 2.95
CA GLY A 43 1.93 -41.10 3.63
C GLY A 43 2.71 -42.10 2.76
N GLU A 44 2.52 -42.05 1.44
CA GLU A 44 3.34 -42.85 0.52
C GLU A 44 4.63 -42.10 0.20
N ALA A 45 5.69 -42.88 0.20
CA ALA A 45 7.04 -42.46 -0.06
C ALA A 45 7.21 -42.21 -1.57
N VAL A 46 7.10 -40.96 -2.03
CA VAL A 46 7.30 -40.59 -3.44
C VAL A 46 8.77 -40.26 -3.66
N PRO A 47 9.48 -40.88 -4.62
CA PRO A 47 10.88 -40.59 -4.87
C PRO A 47 11.06 -39.09 -5.13
N ASN A 48 12.01 -38.47 -4.41
CA ASN A 48 12.28 -37.04 -4.60
C ASN A 48 12.69 -36.80 -6.06
N LEU A 49 11.82 -36.12 -6.82
CA LEU A 49 11.95 -35.97 -8.28
C LEU A 49 13.25 -35.25 -8.70
N LEU A 50 13.82 -34.48 -7.78
CA LEU A 50 15.01 -33.65 -7.97
C LEU A 50 16.32 -34.31 -7.49
N GLY A 51 16.25 -35.52 -6.91
CA GLY A 51 17.40 -36.21 -6.32
C GLY A 51 17.78 -35.72 -4.92
N ASP A 52 18.88 -36.25 -4.38
CA ASP A 52 19.39 -35.92 -3.05
C ASP A 52 19.71 -34.41 -2.95
N CYS A 53 19.36 -33.78 -1.82
CA CYS A 53 19.58 -32.35 -1.57
C CYS A 53 19.03 -31.44 -2.71
N SER A 54 17.85 -31.78 -3.25
CA SER A 54 17.23 -31.08 -4.40
C SER A 54 18.12 -31.02 -5.66
N GLY A 55 19.10 -31.91 -5.78
CA GLY A 55 20.05 -31.94 -6.91
C GLY A 55 21.04 -30.79 -6.92
N ARG A 56 21.20 -30.08 -5.80
CA ARG A 56 22.06 -28.89 -5.63
C ARG A 56 23.02 -29.03 -4.45
N GLY A 57 23.32 -30.26 -4.06
CA GLY A 57 24.18 -30.56 -2.94
C GLY A 57 24.62 -32.01 -2.95
N GLN A 58 25.47 -32.34 -1.98
CA GLN A 58 25.91 -33.70 -1.72
C GLN A 58 25.55 -34.07 -0.29
N CYS A 59 25.11 -35.30 -0.08
CA CYS A 59 24.88 -35.83 1.26
C CYS A 59 26.22 -36.20 1.91
N VAL A 60 26.51 -35.58 3.04
CA VAL A 60 27.74 -35.76 3.81
C VAL A 60 27.38 -36.25 5.22
N SER A 61 28.33 -36.92 5.89
CA SER A 61 28.16 -37.47 7.25
C SER A 61 27.12 -38.59 7.34
N ASN A 62 27.45 -39.80 6.87
CA ASN A 62 26.57 -40.98 6.97
C ASN A 62 25.11 -40.74 6.51
N ASN A 63 24.93 -39.90 5.49
CA ASN A 63 23.62 -39.51 4.96
C ASN A 63 22.72 -38.81 6.00
N THR A 64 23.28 -37.97 6.89
CA THR A 64 22.46 -37.18 7.82
C THR A 64 22.35 -35.71 7.45
N ALA A 65 23.29 -35.14 6.69
CA ALA A 65 23.27 -33.72 6.33
C ALA A 65 23.57 -33.46 4.85
N CYS A 66 22.95 -32.43 4.29
CA CYS A 66 23.19 -31.89 2.95
C CYS A 66 24.26 -30.79 2.99
N LEU A 67 25.33 -30.98 2.23
CA LEU A 67 26.30 -29.94 1.90
C LEU A 67 25.91 -29.30 0.57
N CYS A 68 25.40 -28.07 0.63
CA CYS A 68 24.93 -27.36 -0.56
C CYS A 68 26.08 -26.88 -1.45
N GLU A 69 25.84 -26.90 -2.76
CA GLU A 69 26.70 -26.25 -3.74
C GLU A 69 26.76 -24.74 -3.52
N LYS A 70 27.83 -24.09 -4.01
CA LYS A 70 28.01 -22.65 -3.89
C LYS A 70 26.82 -21.89 -4.49
N GLY A 71 26.23 -20.99 -3.71
CA GLY A 71 25.06 -20.21 -4.11
C GLY A 71 23.72 -20.87 -3.80
N TRP A 72 23.73 -22.08 -3.24
CA TRP A 72 22.54 -22.77 -2.75
C TRP A 72 22.57 -22.91 -1.23
N THR A 73 21.40 -22.88 -0.62
CA THR A 73 21.23 -23.03 0.83
C THR A 73 19.86 -23.63 1.16
N GLY A 74 19.75 -24.17 2.37
CA GLY A 74 18.47 -24.49 3.01
C GLY A 74 18.01 -23.41 3.99
N ARG A 75 18.80 -22.34 4.14
CA ARG A 75 18.47 -21.22 5.02
C ARG A 75 17.29 -20.43 4.46
N SER A 76 16.29 -20.21 5.30
CA SER A 76 15.19 -19.27 5.05
C SER A 76 14.92 -18.41 6.29
N ALA A 77 14.26 -17.27 6.10
CA ALA A 77 13.86 -16.35 7.16
C ALA A 77 12.91 -16.99 8.19
N PHE A 78 12.07 -17.93 7.76
CA PHE A 78 11.00 -18.48 8.59
C PHE A 78 11.12 -19.97 8.86
N ILE A 79 11.58 -20.76 7.87
CA ILE A 79 11.73 -22.21 8.03
C ILE A 79 13.12 -22.61 7.60
N ASN A 80 14.01 -22.81 8.56
CA ASN A 80 15.38 -23.20 8.26
C ASN A 80 15.43 -24.70 7.94
N THR A 81 15.81 -25.02 6.71
CA THR A 81 16.09 -26.39 6.24
C THR A 81 17.57 -26.59 5.98
N GLU A 82 18.43 -25.72 6.51
CA GLU A 82 19.88 -25.86 6.36
C GLU A 82 20.38 -27.21 6.89
N GLY A 83 21.26 -27.84 6.13
CA GLY A 83 21.73 -29.19 6.42
C GLY A 83 20.71 -30.28 6.10
N ILE A 84 19.45 -29.93 5.82
CA ILE A 84 18.43 -30.87 5.36
C ILE A 84 18.29 -30.77 3.84
N ASP A 85 18.20 -29.57 3.27
CA ASP A 85 17.93 -29.38 1.83
C ASP A 85 18.65 -28.14 1.26
N CYS A 86 18.78 -28.08 -0.07
CA CYS A 86 19.54 -27.05 -0.81
C CYS A 86 18.69 -26.38 -1.89
N GLN A 87 17.47 -25.97 -1.55
CA GLN A 87 16.47 -25.48 -2.50
C GLN A 87 16.47 -23.96 -2.72
N VAL A 88 17.18 -23.18 -1.90
CA VAL A 88 17.18 -21.72 -1.96
C VAL A 88 18.45 -21.23 -2.66
N ASN A 89 18.30 -20.45 -3.73
CA ASN A 89 19.39 -19.86 -4.49
C ASN A 89 19.66 -18.42 -4.02
N THR A 90 20.79 -18.22 -3.37
CA THR A 90 21.16 -16.94 -2.76
C THR A 90 21.46 -15.87 -3.81
N TYR A 91 21.97 -16.25 -4.99
CA TYR A 91 22.21 -15.30 -6.09
C TYR A 91 20.92 -14.71 -6.64
N VAL A 92 19.86 -15.53 -6.78
CA VAL A 92 18.55 -15.07 -7.26
C VAL A 92 17.93 -14.09 -6.26
N ILE A 93 17.94 -14.42 -4.97
CA ILE A 93 17.41 -13.55 -3.91
C ILE A 93 18.15 -12.21 -3.89
N ARG A 94 19.49 -12.23 -3.94
CA ARG A 94 20.30 -11.01 -4.02
C ARG A 94 20.01 -10.19 -5.25
N THR A 95 19.80 -10.84 -6.40
CA THR A 95 19.44 -10.16 -7.64
C THR A 95 18.09 -9.45 -7.49
N PHE A 96 17.09 -10.11 -6.89
CA PHE A 96 15.79 -9.47 -6.64
C PHE A 96 15.90 -8.29 -5.67
N TRP A 97 16.66 -8.42 -4.58
CA TRP A 97 16.93 -7.27 -3.70
C TRP A 97 17.70 -6.15 -4.40
N GLY A 98 18.64 -6.47 -5.28
CA GLY A 98 19.33 -5.52 -6.16
C GLY A 98 18.35 -4.74 -7.04
N VAL A 99 17.38 -5.42 -7.65
CA VAL A 99 16.33 -4.78 -8.44
C VAL A 99 15.46 -3.87 -7.58
N VAL A 100 15.06 -4.32 -6.38
CA VAL A 100 14.28 -3.50 -5.43
C VAL A 100 15.05 -2.25 -5.01
N PHE A 101 16.34 -2.37 -4.71
CA PHE A 101 17.21 -1.26 -4.33
C PHE A 101 17.33 -0.21 -5.45
N VAL A 102 17.63 -0.63 -6.68
CA VAL A 102 17.73 0.29 -7.82
C VAL A 102 16.38 0.95 -8.10
N TYR A 103 15.30 0.19 -8.04
CA TYR A 103 13.95 0.72 -8.25
C TYR A 103 13.55 1.70 -7.15
N SER A 104 13.88 1.43 -5.88
CA SER A 104 13.59 2.34 -4.77
C SER A 104 14.29 3.67 -4.99
N LEU A 105 15.59 3.67 -5.28
CA LEU A 105 16.37 4.89 -5.54
C LEU A 105 15.81 5.69 -6.72
N PHE A 106 15.47 5.00 -7.82
CA PHE A 106 14.87 5.63 -8.99
C PHE A 106 13.55 6.33 -8.65
N VAL A 107 12.65 5.62 -7.95
CA VAL A 107 11.36 6.18 -7.51
C VAL A 107 11.58 7.36 -6.56
N GLN A 108 12.55 7.26 -5.66
CA GLN A 108 12.87 8.31 -4.71
C GLN A 108 13.27 9.62 -5.41
N ILE A 109 14.26 9.52 -6.28
CA ILE A 109 14.87 10.66 -6.97
C ILE A 109 13.88 11.27 -7.96
N LYS A 110 13.19 10.43 -8.74
CA LYS A 110 12.34 10.91 -9.84
C LYS A 110 10.97 11.41 -9.40
N TYR A 111 10.33 10.73 -8.45
CA TYR A 111 8.93 11.02 -8.12
C TYR A 111 8.78 11.58 -6.71
N VAL A 112 9.40 10.93 -5.74
CA VAL A 112 9.06 11.11 -4.34
C VAL A 112 9.68 12.40 -3.76
N ILE A 113 10.97 12.68 -4.00
CA ILE A 113 11.64 13.91 -3.54
C ILE A 113 11.04 15.19 -4.18
N PRO A 114 10.83 15.27 -5.51
CA PRO A 114 10.25 16.46 -6.12
C PRO A 114 8.83 16.74 -5.63
N ASN A 115 7.97 15.72 -5.57
CA ASN A 115 6.60 15.85 -5.08
C ASN A 115 6.56 16.24 -3.60
N PHE A 116 7.46 15.68 -2.78
CA PHE A 116 7.56 16.05 -1.37
C PHE A 116 7.95 17.52 -1.19
N ARG A 117 8.97 18.00 -1.93
CA ARG A 117 9.37 19.42 -1.88
C ARG A 117 8.23 20.35 -2.28
N TYR A 118 7.48 19.99 -3.32
CA TYR A 118 6.30 20.74 -3.75
C TYR A 118 5.23 20.78 -2.64
N ARG A 119 4.85 19.62 -2.11
CA ARG A 119 3.82 19.51 -1.05
C ARG A 119 4.21 20.23 0.24
N TRP A 120 5.48 20.16 0.62
CA TRP A 120 5.98 20.87 1.77
C TRP A 120 5.85 22.38 1.60
N LYS A 121 6.21 22.92 0.44
CA LYS A 121 6.03 24.35 0.14
C LYS A 121 4.55 24.74 0.18
N SER A 122 3.66 23.95 -0.42
CA SER A 122 2.22 24.20 -0.37
C SER A 122 1.70 24.20 1.07
N PHE A 123 2.13 23.25 1.88
CA PHE A 123 1.74 23.17 3.29
C PHE A 123 2.21 24.40 4.08
N VAL A 124 3.47 24.81 3.92
CA VAL A 124 4.01 26.00 4.58
C VAL A 124 3.23 27.26 4.17
N ALA A 125 2.90 27.40 2.89
CA ALA A 125 2.08 28.52 2.39
C ALA A 125 0.66 28.52 2.97
N MET A 126 -0.01 27.36 3.00
CA MET A 126 -1.35 27.23 3.59
C MET A 126 -1.33 27.49 5.11
N ARG A 127 -0.27 27.08 5.80
CA ARG A 127 -0.06 27.37 7.22
C ARG A 127 0.15 28.85 7.48
N ALA A 128 0.93 29.53 6.64
CA ALA A 128 1.12 30.98 6.73
C ALA A 128 -0.20 31.74 6.54
N ALA A 129 -1.07 31.27 5.64
CA ALA A 129 -2.39 31.86 5.40
C ALA A 129 -3.42 31.63 6.53
N ARG A 130 -3.07 30.91 7.62
CA ARG A 130 -3.98 30.48 8.71
C ARG A 130 -5.24 29.71 8.27
N ASN A 131 -5.34 29.32 7.01
CA ASN A 131 -6.48 28.60 6.43
C ASN A 131 -6.21 27.10 6.32
N VAL A 132 -5.49 26.51 7.28
CA VAL A 132 -5.21 25.07 7.25
C VAL A 132 -6.48 24.34 7.62
N SER A 133 -7.15 23.78 6.62
CA SER A 133 -8.18 22.78 6.84
C SER A 133 -7.55 21.58 7.55
N LEU A 134 -8.10 21.20 8.71
CA LEU A 134 -7.69 20.03 9.49
C LEU A 134 -7.60 18.76 8.62
N THR A 135 -8.39 18.70 7.54
CA THR A 135 -8.46 17.62 6.55
C THR A 135 -7.14 17.33 5.82
N GLN A 136 -6.23 18.30 5.72
CA GLN A 136 -4.95 18.14 4.99
C GLN A 136 -3.82 17.59 5.86
N VAL A 137 -3.97 17.66 7.19
CA VAL A 137 -2.95 17.20 8.14
C VAL A 137 -2.68 15.69 7.99
N PRO A 138 -3.69 14.81 7.89
CA PRO A 138 -3.45 13.37 7.73
C PRO A 138 -2.74 13.03 6.42
N LEU A 139 -3.07 13.69 5.30
CA LEU A 139 -2.40 13.44 4.02
C LEU A 139 -0.91 13.78 4.09
N ILE A 140 -0.57 14.90 4.70
CA ILE A 140 0.82 15.32 4.87
C ILE A 140 1.55 14.35 5.80
N LEU A 141 0.91 13.96 6.90
CA LEU A 141 1.47 12.97 7.81
C LEU A 141 1.70 11.61 7.12
N ALA A 142 0.80 11.19 6.23
CA ALA A 142 0.97 10.00 5.40
C ALA A 142 2.23 10.09 4.52
N PHE A 143 2.46 11.24 3.88
CA PHE A 143 3.68 11.47 3.12
C PHE A 143 4.93 11.43 4.00
N PHE A 144 4.88 12.00 5.20
CA PHE A 144 5.98 11.95 6.14
C PHE A 144 6.27 10.53 6.62
N SER A 145 5.25 9.74 6.99
CA SER A 145 5.45 8.36 7.41
C SER A 145 6.04 7.52 6.29
N TYR A 146 5.60 7.73 5.05
CA TYR A 146 6.16 7.04 3.90
C TYR A 146 7.64 7.38 3.70
N GLN A 147 7.98 8.67 3.79
CA GLN A 147 9.31 9.18 3.50
C GLN A 147 10.35 8.94 4.59
N LEU A 148 9.93 8.98 5.85
CA LEU A 148 10.83 8.88 7.00
C LEU A 148 10.92 7.46 7.54
N LEU A 149 9.87 6.64 7.38
CA LEU A 149 9.83 5.29 7.92
C LEU A 149 9.90 4.26 6.80
N ASN A 150 8.91 4.23 5.91
CA ASN A 150 8.78 3.13 4.95
C ASN A 150 9.94 3.07 3.95
N PHE A 151 10.13 4.15 3.21
CA PHE A 151 11.08 4.22 2.12
C PHE A 151 12.55 3.98 2.54
N PRO A 152 13.10 4.70 3.54
CA PRO A 152 14.50 4.50 3.94
C PRO A 152 14.72 3.09 4.46
N CYS A 153 13.79 2.55 5.26
CA CYS A 153 13.92 1.19 5.77
C CYS A 153 13.91 0.14 4.67
N ILE A 154 13.05 0.25 3.65
CA ILE A 154 13.09 -0.68 2.49
C ILE A 154 14.43 -0.57 1.75
N THR A 155 14.93 0.65 1.55
CA THR A 155 16.19 0.87 0.83
C THR A 155 17.39 0.31 1.59
N PHE A 156 17.47 0.56 2.91
CA PHE A 156 18.51 0.00 3.77
C PHE A 156 18.39 -1.53 3.89
N LEU A 157 17.18 -2.07 4.03
CA LEU A 157 16.95 -3.52 4.04
C LEU A 157 17.44 -4.16 2.73
N SER A 158 17.11 -3.55 1.59
CA SER A 158 17.55 -4.05 0.28
C SER A 158 19.08 -4.02 0.15
N LEU A 159 19.72 -2.94 0.60
CA LEU A 159 21.19 -2.83 0.62
C LEU A 159 21.83 -3.89 1.52
N LEU A 160 21.26 -4.08 2.72
CA LEU A 160 21.75 -5.05 3.70
C LEU A 160 21.67 -6.49 3.17
N SER A 161 20.54 -6.86 2.55
CA SER A 161 20.35 -8.18 1.93
C SER A 161 21.22 -8.43 0.69
N ILE A 162 21.71 -7.37 0.03
CA ILE A 162 22.70 -7.51 -1.06
C ILE A 162 24.09 -7.78 -0.48
N ILE A 163 24.50 -7.00 0.53
CA ILE A 163 25.85 -7.03 1.09
C ILE A 163 26.09 -8.31 1.89
N ASN A 164 25.15 -8.68 2.77
CA ASN A 164 25.34 -9.78 3.69
C ASN A 164 24.37 -10.93 3.38
N GLU A 165 24.95 -12.11 3.16
CA GLU A 165 24.24 -13.36 2.86
C GLU A 165 23.50 -13.94 4.09
N GLU A 166 23.92 -13.55 5.30
CA GLU A 166 23.40 -14.09 6.55
C GLU A 166 22.20 -13.32 7.09
N GLU A 167 21.94 -12.13 6.51
CA GLU A 167 20.86 -11.23 6.91
C GLU A 167 19.50 -11.80 6.53
N ARG A 168 18.71 -12.12 7.56
CA ARG A 168 17.42 -12.79 7.47
C ARG A 168 16.41 -12.14 8.40
N ILE A 169 15.21 -11.90 7.89
CA ILE A 169 14.11 -11.32 8.66
C ILE A 169 13.60 -12.34 9.67
N GLY A 170 13.36 -11.93 10.92
CA GLY A 170 12.98 -12.82 12.02
C GLY A 170 14.15 -13.51 12.71
N VAL A 171 15.35 -13.48 12.12
CA VAL A 171 16.57 -14.13 12.66
C VAL A 171 17.63 -13.10 13.02
N THR A 172 17.89 -12.14 12.14
CA THR A 172 18.91 -11.10 12.34
C THR A 172 18.27 -9.79 12.79
N PHE A 173 18.90 -9.12 13.75
CA PHE A 173 18.33 -7.94 14.40
C PHE A 173 18.01 -6.81 13.41
N TRP A 174 18.98 -6.38 12.60
CA TRP A 174 18.82 -5.22 11.73
C TRP A 174 17.80 -5.44 10.62
N SER A 175 17.87 -6.58 9.93
CA SER A 175 16.88 -6.91 8.89
C SER A 175 15.47 -7.02 9.45
N THR A 176 15.32 -7.57 10.66
CA THR A 176 14.02 -7.65 11.34
C THR A 176 13.48 -6.27 11.68
N ILE A 177 14.27 -5.43 12.37
CA ILE A 177 13.83 -4.09 12.76
C ILE A 177 13.50 -3.22 11.54
N LEU A 178 14.34 -3.24 10.49
CA LEU A 178 14.09 -2.49 9.27
C LEU A 178 12.80 -2.95 8.59
N PHE A 179 12.55 -4.26 8.51
CA PHE A 179 11.31 -4.78 7.95
C PHE A 179 10.08 -4.37 8.76
N CYS A 180 10.16 -4.42 10.09
CA CYS A 180 9.06 -4.04 10.97
C CYS A 180 8.74 -2.54 10.86
N VAL A 181 9.76 -1.68 10.90
CA VAL A 181 9.59 -0.22 10.74
C VAL A 181 9.06 0.11 9.35
N ALA A 182 9.55 -0.57 8.31
CA ALA A 182 9.03 -0.42 6.96
C ALA A 182 7.54 -0.80 6.90
N GLY A 183 7.17 -1.96 7.43
CA GLY A 183 5.80 -2.46 7.45
C GLY A 183 4.84 -1.56 8.23
N ILE A 184 5.23 -1.13 9.43
CA ILE A 184 4.43 -0.19 10.25
C ILE A 184 4.30 1.16 9.54
N GLY A 185 5.40 1.68 8.98
CA GLY A 185 5.39 2.92 8.20
C GLY A 185 4.46 2.84 6.98
N TYR A 186 4.42 1.68 6.31
CA TYR A 186 3.47 1.42 5.23
C TYR A 186 2.02 1.46 5.73
N SER A 187 1.70 0.74 6.81
CA SER A 187 0.36 0.72 7.40
C SER A 187 -0.11 2.10 7.84
N ILE A 188 0.74 2.88 8.50
CA ILE A 188 0.43 4.27 8.90
C ILE A 188 0.16 5.13 7.67
N THR A 189 0.99 5.02 6.63
CA THR A 189 0.81 5.77 5.39
C THR A 189 -0.52 5.43 4.73
N HIS A 190 -0.81 4.14 4.62
CA HIS A 190 -2.06 3.64 4.03
C HIS A 190 -3.28 4.15 4.80
N PHE A 191 -3.28 4.02 6.12
CA PHE A 191 -4.32 4.50 7.02
C PHE A 191 -4.62 5.99 6.83
N LEU A 192 -3.58 6.81 6.93
CA LEU A 192 -3.69 8.26 6.88
C LEU A 192 -4.13 8.72 5.50
N PHE A 193 -3.61 8.08 4.44
CA PHE A 193 -3.97 8.38 3.06
C PHE A 193 -5.44 8.04 2.77
N GLN A 194 -5.91 6.85 3.16
CA GLN A 194 -7.32 6.46 2.99
C GLN A 194 -8.25 7.37 3.78
N THR A 195 -7.89 7.70 5.02
CA THR A 195 -8.69 8.60 5.87
C THR A 195 -8.79 9.99 5.25
N ALA A 196 -7.66 10.56 4.80
CA ALA A 196 -7.65 11.88 4.16
C ALA A 196 -8.49 11.88 2.88
N LEU A 197 -8.36 10.85 2.05
CA LEU A 197 -9.11 10.71 0.81
C LEU A 197 -10.62 10.64 1.08
N MET A 198 -11.03 9.84 2.06
CA MET A 198 -12.44 9.73 2.44
C MET A 198 -12.99 11.04 3.02
N GLU A 199 -12.23 11.73 3.87
CA GLU A 199 -12.62 13.03 4.41
C GLU A 199 -12.74 14.11 3.33
N MET A 200 -11.85 14.12 2.34
CA MET A 200 -11.98 15.01 1.18
C MET A 200 -13.28 14.78 0.39
N PHE A 201 -13.70 13.52 0.23
CA PHE A 201 -14.96 13.21 -0.46
C PHE A 201 -16.19 13.61 0.37
N LEU A 202 -16.19 13.32 1.67
CA LEU A 202 -17.33 13.56 2.56
C LEU A 202 -17.49 15.02 2.98
N SER A 203 -16.41 15.78 3.02
CA SER A 203 -16.44 17.20 3.40
C SER A 203 -17.06 18.10 2.32
N HIS A 204 -17.31 17.58 1.11
CA HIS A 204 -18.00 18.33 0.08
C HIS A 204 -19.44 18.61 0.53
N ARG A 205 -19.87 19.88 0.50
CA ARG A 205 -21.14 20.36 1.08
C ARG A 205 -22.37 19.50 0.76
N TYR A 206 -22.46 18.97 -0.45
CA TYR A 206 -23.55 18.10 -0.89
C TYR A 206 -23.68 16.78 -0.09
N PHE A 207 -22.57 16.24 0.43
CA PHE A 207 -22.60 15.03 1.26
C PHE A 207 -22.94 15.31 2.72
N ALA A 208 -22.64 16.52 3.21
CA ALA A 208 -22.88 16.88 4.61
C ALA A 208 -24.38 16.92 4.96
N GLU A 209 -25.24 17.21 3.98
CA GLU A 209 -26.70 17.21 4.16
C GLU A 209 -27.30 15.79 4.17
N SER A 210 -26.62 14.81 3.58
CA SER A 210 -27.06 13.42 3.57
C SER A 210 -26.55 12.67 4.81
N GLY A 211 -27.39 12.56 5.84
CA GLY A 211 -27.04 11.87 7.09
C GLY A 211 -26.53 10.42 6.92
N SER A 212 -26.92 9.75 5.83
CA SER A 212 -26.41 8.43 5.47
C SER A 212 -24.94 8.45 5.03
N ALA A 213 -24.50 9.48 4.29
CA ALA A 213 -23.12 9.62 3.83
C ALA A 213 -22.15 9.84 5.00
N LEU A 214 -22.55 10.64 6.00
CA LEU A 214 -21.75 10.84 7.21
C LEU A 214 -21.57 9.53 7.99
N THR A 215 -22.63 8.72 8.10
CA THR A 215 -22.59 7.43 8.80
C THR A 215 -21.70 6.43 8.05
N LEU A 216 -21.84 6.38 6.72
CA LEU A 216 -20.99 5.57 5.83
C LEU A 216 -19.52 5.95 6.01
N GLY A 217 -19.22 7.24 5.97
CA GLY A 217 -17.88 7.78 6.15
C GLY A 217 -17.23 7.39 7.47
N LYS A 218 -17.99 7.49 8.57
CA LYS A 218 -17.55 7.03 9.89
C LYS A 218 -17.28 5.52 9.88
N CYS A 219 -18.17 4.72 9.31
CA CYS A 219 -18.01 3.26 9.23
C CYS A 219 -16.74 2.87 8.43
N VAL A 220 -16.50 3.50 7.28
CA VAL A 220 -15.28 3.25 6.50
C VAL A 220 -14.02 3.69 7.26
N LYS A 221 -14.07 4.84 7.94
CA LYS A 221 -12.96 5.31 8.77
C LYS A 221 -12.63 4.33 9.89
N TYR A 222 -13.63 3.87 10.66
CA TYR A 222 -13.40 2.94 11.76
C TYR A 222 -12.96 1.55 11.29
N SER A 223 -13.51 1.06 10.17
CA SER A 223 -13.06 -0.20 9.57
C SER A 223 -11.63 -0.12 9.06
N SER A 224 -11.23 1.01 8.45
CA SER A 224 -9.82 1.26 8.10
C SER A 224 -8.93 1.25 9.33
N ILE A 225 -9.29 1.98 10.41
CA ILE A 225 -8.50 1.99 11.67
C ILE A 225 -8.28 0.56 12.18
N PHE A 226 -9.36 -0.22 12.26
CA PHE A 226 -9.30 -1.59 12.73
C PHE A 226 -8.42 -2.46 11.82
N LEU A 227 -8.59 -2.32 10.50
CA LEU A 227 -7.79 -3.05 9.52
C LEU A 227 -6.31 -2.67 9.61
N ASP A 228 -5.99 -1.39 9.73
CA ASP A 228 -4.62 -0.90 9.84
C ASP A 228 -3.95 -1.32 11.17
N PHE A 229 -4.73 -1.45 12.25
CA PHE A 229 -4.27 -2.07 13.49
C PHE A 229 -3.90 -3.54 13.30
N VAL A 230 -4.78 -4.33 12.67
CA VAL A 230 -4.50 -5.74 12.32
C VAL A 230 -3.33 -5.86 11.34
N LEU A 231 -3.21 -4.92 10.40
CA LEU A 231 -2.07 -4.82 9.48
C LEU A 231 -0.77 -4.45 10.21
N GLY A 232 -0.84 -3.70 11.31
CA GLY A 232 0.33 -3.34 12.12
C GLY A 232 0.85 -4.53 12.93
N THR A 233 -0.05 -5.30 13.55
CA THR A 233 0.34 -6.39 14.45
C THR A 233 1.10 -7.52 13.75
N LYS A 234 0.77 -7.84 12.49
CA LYS A 234 1.51 -8.87 11.73
C LYS A 234 3.00 -8.55 11.53
N TYR A 235 3.38 -7.27 11.48
CA TYR A 235 4.79 -6.89 11.38
C TYR A 235 5.54 -7.03 12.70
N VAL A 236 4.85 -7.23 13.83
CA VAL A 236 5.48 -7.52 15.12
C VAL A 236 5.88 -9.00 15.22
N ILE A 237 5.29 -9.88 14.40
CA ILE A 237 5.56 -11.33 14.45
C ILE A 237 7.06 -11.64 14.24
N PRO A 238 7.77 -11.08 13.25
CA PRO A 238 9.21 -11.28 13.13
C PRO A 238 10.01 -10.84 14.36
N ILE A 239 9.57 -9.80 15.09
CA ILE A 239 10.23 -9.39 16.34
C ILE A 239 10.00 -10.44 17.42
N ILE A 240 8.77 -10.96 17.52
CA ILE A 240 8.43 -12.03 18.46
C ILE A 240 9.29 -13.25 18.17
N MET A 241 9.39 -13.67 16.91
CA MET A 241 10.25 -14.78 16.48
C MET A 241 11.71 -14.56 16.92
N TYR A 242 12.28 -13.40 16.59
CA TYR A 242 13.64 -13.05 16.99
C TYR A 242 13.84 -13.12 18.52
N ALA A 243 12.89 -12.58 19.28
CA ALA A 243 12.96 -12.50 20.74
C ALA A 243 12.77 -13.85 21.43
N THR A 244 11.93 -14.74 20.89
CA THR A 244 11.62 -16.02 21.53
C THR A 244 12.68 -17.09 21.27
N GLU A 245 13.37 -17.00 20.15
CA GLU A 245 14.18 -18.10 19.63
C GLU A 245 15.68 -17.82 19.62
N GLY A 246 16.11 -16.57 19.84
CA GLY A 246 17.53 -16.21 19.76
C GLY A 246 18.16 -16.51 18.40
N GLY A 247 17.33 -16.77 17.37
CA GLY A 247 17.74 -17.20 16.04
C GLY A 247 17.68 -18.73 15.78
N GLU A 248 17.33 -19.57 16.77
CA GLU A 248 17.15 -21.02 16.56
C GLU A 248 15.71 -21.38 16.18
N VAL A 249 15.53 -22.01 15.02
CA VAL A 249 14.19 -22.39 14.52
C VAL A 249 13.62 -23.53 15.36
N THR A 250 12.48 -23.31 16.01
CA THR A 250 11.75 -24.32 16.80
C THR A 250 10.38 -24.63 16.19
N ASP A 251 9.65 -25.62 16.71
CA ASP A 251 8.26 -25.89 16.28
C ASP A 251 7.34 -24.66 16.40
N ARG A 252 7.70 -23.70 17.28
CA ARG A 252 6.96 -22.45 17.45
C ARG A 252 7.12 -21.52 16.24
N THR A 253 8.25 -21.55 15.53
CA THR A 253 8.48 -20.74 14.33
C THR A 253 7.43 -21.03 13.27
N GLY A 254 7.08 -22.30 13.06
CA GLY A 254 6.04 -22.71 12.11
C GLY A 254 4.65 -22.17 12.48
N THR A 255 4.32 -22.15 13.78
CA THR A 255 3.03 -21.60 14.27
C THR A 255 2.98 -20.08 14.10
N LEU A 256 4.06 -19.37 14.44
CA LEU A 256 4.18 -17.92 14.24
C LEU A 256 4.08 -17.57 12.75
N TRP A 257 4.70 -18.38 11.89
CA TRP A 257 4.64 -18.21 10.45
C TRP A 257 3.23 -18.41 9.88
N CYS A 258 2.53 -19.48 10.25
CA CYS A 258 1.13 -19.69 9.89
C CYS A 258 0.25 -18.51 10.34
N THR A 259 0.49 -18.00 11.55
CA THR A 259 -0.23 -16.84 12.10
C THR A 259 0.02 -15.60 11.24
N TYR A 260 1.26 -15.36 10.84
CA TYR A 260 1.61 -14.27 9.93
C TYR A 260 0.88 -14.38 8.58
N LEU A 261 0.90 -15.56 7.95
CA LEU A 261 0.24 -15.80 6.67
C LEU A 261 -1.28 -15.61 6.77
N ILE A 262 -1.91 -16.11 7.84
CA ILE A 262 -3.35 -15.95 8.09
C ILE A 262 -3.69 -14.47 8.26
N LEU A 263 -2.95 -13.74 9.09
CA LEU A 263 -3.17 -12.31 9.28
C LEU A 263 -2.96 -11.52 7.98
N GLN A 264 -1.95 -11.89 7.20
CA GLN A 264 -1.66 -11.28 5.91
C GLN A 264 -2.80 -11.51 4.92
N ALA A 265 -3.23 -12.75 4.70
CA ALA A 265 -4.34 -13.10 3.81
C ALA A 265 -5.63 -12.41 4.25
N THR A 266 -5.97 -12.51 5.54
CA THR A 266 -7.14 -11.89 6.14
C THR A 266 -7.14 -10.38 5.88
N SER A 267 -6.02 -9.71 6.14
CA SER A 267 -5.90 -8.27 5.93
C SER A 267 -6.09 -7.84 4.47
N LEU A 268 -5.60 -8.65 3.51
CA LEU A 268 -5.78 -8.38 2.09
C LEU A 268 -7.24 -8.56 1.67
N TYR A 269 -7.92 -9.62 2.12
CA TYR A 269 -9.35 -9.80 1.84
C TYR A 269 -10.20 -8.70 2.44
N PHE A 270 -9.93 -8.27 3.68
CA PHE A 270 -10.63 -7.14 4.28
C PHE A 270 -10.41 -5.84 3.49
N THR A 271 -9.19 -5.60 3.00
CA THR A 271 -8.91 -4.45 2.11
C THR A 271 -9.74 -4.55 0.82
N GLY A 272 -9.86 -5.74 0.23
CA GLY A 272 -10.68 -5.97 -0.96
C GLY A 272 -12.18 -5.76 -0.70
N ILE A 273 -12.70 -6.24 0.43
CA ILE A 273 -14.09 -6.04 0.86
C ILE A 273 -14.35 -4.55 1.11
N GLN A 274 -13.41 -3.84 1.75
CA GLN A 274 -13.50 -2.40 1.97
C GLN A 274 -13.54 -1.64 0.63
N ALA A 275 -12.66 -1.99 -0.32
CA ALA A 275 -12.65 -1.38 -1.65
C ALA A 275 -13.96 -1.63 -2.41
N TRP A 276 -14.49 -2.85 -2.34
CA TRP A 276 -15.81 -3.19 -2.90
C TRP A 276 -16.94 -2.38 -2.27
N TYR A 277 -16.94 -2.26 -0.94
CA TYR A 277 -17.94 -1.51 -0.19
C TYR A 277 -17.88 -0.01 -0.52
N ILE A 278 -16.68 0.58 -0.58
CA ILE A 278 -16.48 1.98 -0.98
C ILE A 278 -16.97 2.17 -2.41
N ARG A 279 -16.54 1.30 -3.36
CA ARG A 279 -16.97 1.37 -4.76
C ARG A 279 -18.50 1.40 -4.86
N ARG A 280 -19.18 0.45 -4.22
CA ARG A 280 -20.63 0.32 -4.32
C ARG A 280 -21.36 1.56 -3.80
N ASN A 281 -21.01 2.02 -2.60
CA ASN A 281 -21.77 3.10 -1.97
C ASN A 281 -21.38 4.49 -2.50
N LEU A 282 -20.09 4.73 -2.74
CA LEU A 282 -19.61 6.03 -3.19
C LEU A 282 -19.99 6.32 -4.65
N LEU A 283 -20.06 5.31 -5.51
CA LEU A 283 -20.52 5.50 -6.89
C LEU A 283 -22.00 5.88 -6.96
N ILE A 284 -22.85 5.24 -6.15
CA ILE A 284 -24.28 5.59 -6.08
C ILE A 284 -24.46 7.05 -5.69
N GLU A 285 -23.70 7.54 -4.70
CA GLU A 285 -23.82 8.92 -4.26
C GLU A 285 -23.19 9.92 -5.26
N LEU A 286 -22.05 9.58 -5.87
CA LEU A 286 -21.44 10.41 -6.93
C LEU A 286 -22.36 10.52 -8.16
N GLU A 287 -23.06 9.45 -8.52
CA GLU A 287 -24.02 9.46 -9.61
C GLU A 287 -25.23 10.34 -9.29
N LYS A 288 -25.77 10.28 -8.06
CA LYS A 288 -26.82 11.20 -7.60
C LYS A 288 -26.36 12.66 -7.70
N ILE A 289 -25.15 12.97 -7.24
CA ILE A 289 -24.59 14.34 -7.33
C ILE A 289 -24.37 14.75 -8.78
N TYR A 290 -23.93 13.84 -9.64
CA TYR A 290 -23.83 14.11 -11.08
C TYR A 290 -25.19 14.43 -11.69
N MET A 291 -26.23 13.66 -11.36
CA MET A 291 -27.59 13.91 -11.86
C MET A 291 -28.15 15.26 -11.39
N LEU A 292 -27.83 15.68 -10.16
CA LEU A 292 -28.26 16.97 -9.61
C LEU A 292 -27.47 18.15 -10.15
N SER A 293 -26.14 18.04 -10.22
CA SER A 293 -25.25 19.14 -10.62
C SER A 293 -25.02 19.25 -12.12
N LYS A 294 -25.25 18.16 -12.88
CA LYS A 294 -24.90 18.00 -14.30
C LYS A 294 -23.44 18.32 -14.64
N ASN A 295 -22.53 18.29 -13.66
CA ASN A 295 -21.13 18.64 -13.87
C ASN A 295 -20.30 17.43 -14.32
N VAL A 296 -19.72 17.51 -15.51
CA VAL A 296 -18.91 16.45 -16.15
C VAL A 296 -17.71 16.03 -15.30
N ASN A 297 -17.18 16.93 -14.47
CA ASN A 297 -16.03 16.63 -13.61
C ASN A 297 -16.36 15.54 -12.56
N PHE A 298 -17.58 15.50 -12.04
CA PHE A 298 -17.99 14.43 -11.10
C PHE A 298 -18.03 13.07 -11.77
N LYS A 299 -18.44 13.01 -13.05
CA LYS A 299 -18.42 11.77 -13.83
C LYS A 299 -16.99 11.28 -14.04
N VAL A 300 -16.09 12.15 -14.48
CA VAL A 300 -14.67 11.81 -14.65
C VAL A 300 -14.04 11.35 -13.33
N LEU A 301 -14.42 11.98 -12.21
CA LEU A 301 -13.95 11.59 -10.89
C LEU A 301 -14.51 10.22 -10.45
N ALA A 302 -15.79 9.97 -10.70
CA ALA A 302 -16.43 8.68 -10.44
C ALA A 302 -15.76 7.56 -11.25
N ASP A 303 -15.53 7.76 -12.54
CA ASP A 303 -14.86 6.77 -13.40
C ASP A 303 -13.42 6.47 -12.92
N LYS A 304 -12.68 7.52 -12.52
CA LYS A 304 -11.32 7.34 -11.97
C LYS A 304 -11.35 6.57 -10.65
N LEU A 305 -12.30 6.88 -9.78
CA LEU A 305 -12.44 6.24 -8.50
C LEU A 305 -12.92 4.78 -8.64
N GLU A 306 -13.86 4.51 -9.54
CA GLU A 306 -14.31 3.16 -9.85
C GLU A 306 -13.14 2.30 -10.32
N ASN A 307 -12.34 2.81 -11.25
CA ASN A 307 -11.15 2.11 -11.75
C ASN A 307 -10.14 1.86 -10.62
N LEU A 308 -9.91 2.84 -9.75
CA LEU A 308 -9.01 2.69 -8.60
C LEU A 308 -9.50 1.61 -7.63
N GLN A 309 -10.78 1.63 -7.27
CA GLN A 309 -11.34 0.65 -6.33
C GLN A 309 -11.45 -0.76 -6.96
N THR A 310 -11.76 -0.85 -8.25
CA THR A 310 -11.80 -2.14 -8.97
C THR A 310 -10.42 -2.78 -9.02
N ASN A 311 -9.39 -1.98 -9.30
CA ASN A 311 -8.01 -2.46 -9.29
C ASN A 311 -7.56 -2.85 -7.88
N GLY A 312 -7.90 -2.04 -6.87
CA GLY A 312 -7.61 -2.36 -5.47
C GLY A 312 -8.25 -3.68 -5.03
N MET A 313 -9.53 -3.88 -5.37
CA MET A 313 -10.25 -5.13 -5.11
C MET A 313 -9.58 -6.32 -5.80
N LEU A 314 -9.31 -6.23 -7.11
CA LEU A 314 -8.66 -7.31 -7.86
C LEU A 314 -7.29 -7.66 -7.29
N GLN A 315 -6.48 -6.64 -6.98
CA GLN A 315 -5.15 -6.80 -6.40
C GLN A 315 -5.21 -7.49 -5.03
N SER A 316 -6.05 -6.99 -4.14
CA SER A 316 -6.26 -7.55 -2.80
C SER A 316 -6.74 -8.99 -2.86
N SER A 317 -7.66 -9.33 -3.76
CA SER A 317 -8.14 -10.71 -3.94
C SER A 317 -7.05 -11.63 -4.48
N ILE A 318 -6.30 -11.21 -5.51
CA ILE A 318 -5.22 -12.02 -6.08
C ILE A 318 -4.14 -12.29 -5.04
N PHE A 319 -3.64 -11.25 -4.35
CA PHE A 319 -2.60 -11.44 -3.33
C PHE A 319 -3.13 -12.22 -2.12
N GLY A 320 -4.36 -11.96 -1.67
CA GLY A 320 -4.99 -12.74 -0.61
C GLY A 320 -5.04 -14.23 -0.95
N SER A 321 -5.44 -14.57 -2.18
CA SER A 321 -5.46 -15.95 -2.67
C SER A 321 -4.07 -16.56 -2.75
N ILE A 322 -3.06 -15.81 -3.20
CA ILE A 322 -1.66 -16.29 -3.21
C ILE A 322 -1.19 -16.64 -1.79
N TYR A 323 -1.46 -15.80 -0.80
CA TYR A 323 -1.10 -16.10 0.59
C TYR A 323 -1.86 -17.30 1.17
N ILE A 324 -3.12 -17.51 0.77
CA ILE A 324 -3.87 -18.73 1.12
C ILE A 324 -3.22 -19.97 0.48
N VAL A 325 -2.82 -19.89 -0.79
CA VAL A 325 -2.11 -21.00 -1.46
C VAL A 325 -0.78 -21.26 -0.74
N ILE A 326 0.00 -20.24 -0.41
CA ILE A 326 1.24 -20.43 0.35
C ILE A 326 0.94 -21.10 1.71
N LEU A 327 -0.13 -20.69 2.40
CA LEU A 327 -0.54 -21.29 3.68
C LEU A 327 -0.86 -22.80 3.56
N PHE A 328 -1.56 -23.22 2.51
CA PHE A 328 -1.95 -24.63 2.33
C PHE A 328 -0.85 -25.51 1.73
N PHE A 329 0.21 -24.92 1.18
CA PHE A 329 1.30 -25.64 0.52
C PHE A 329 2.62 -25.40 1.26
N PRO A 330 2.94 -26.21 2.29
CA PRO A 330 4.15 -26.06 3.10
C PRO A 330 5.47 -25.99 2.31
N PHE A 331 5.51 -26.62 1.14
CA PHE A 331 6.64 -26.53 0.22
C PHE A 331 6.99 -25.08 -0.18
N LEU A 332 5.99 -24.20 -0.24
CA LEU A 332 6.19 -22.78 -0.56
C LEU A 332 6.70 -21.98 0.64
N TRP A 333 6.63 -22.51 1.87
CA TRP A 333 7.04 -21.79 3.07
C TRP A 333 8.54 -21.49 3.06
N ASN A 334 9.36 -22.48 2.67
CA ASN A 334 10.80 -22.29 2.56
C ASN A 334 11.19 -21.37 1.39
N ARG A 335 10.32 -21.25 0.38
CA ARG A 335 10.51 -20.38 -0.79
C ARG A 335 10.02 -18.94 -0.55
N HIS A 336 9.55 -18.62 0.66
CA HIS A 336 9.03 -17.29 0.96
C HIS A 336 10.05 -16.16 0.71
N ASP A 337 11.34 -16.43 0.90
CA ASP A 337 12.40 -15.43 0.72
C ASP A 337 12.50 -14.90 -0.71
N TYR A 338 12.03 -15.65 -1.71
CA TYR A 338 11.92 -15.17 -3.08
C TYR A 338 10.79 -14.14 -3.24
N PHE A 339 9.71 -14.23 -2.46
CA PHE A 339 8.54 -13.36 -2.56
C PHE A 339 8.69 -12.04 -1.81
N LEU A 340 9.52 -12.05 -0.77
CA LEU A 340 9.74 -10.90 0.11
C LEU A 340 10.22 -9.63 -0.64
N PRO A 341 11.18 -9.68 -1.58
CA PRO A 341 11.52 -8.53 -2.43
C PRO A 341 10.33 -7.99 -3.24
N PHE A 342 9.44 -8.86 -3.73
CA PHE A 342 8.26 -8.44 -4.51
C PHE A 342 7.25 -7.68 -3.66
N VAL A 343 7.10 -8.04 -2.38
CA VAL A 343 6.24 -7.29 -1.44
C VAL A 343 6.79 -5.88 -1.25
N CYS A 344 8.10 -5.74 -1.05
CA CYS A 344 8.76 -4.44 -0.96
C CYS A 344 8.63 -3.61 -2.26
N PHE A 345 8.75 -4.27 -3.42
CA PHE A 345 8.52 -3.63 -4.72
C PHE A 345 7.09 -3.05 -4.82
N GLY A 346 6.09 -3.82 -4.40
CA GLY A 346 4.70 -3.37 -4.35
C GLY A 346 4.51 -2.14 -3.44
N ALA A 347 5.11 -2.15 -2.25
CA ALA A 347 5.05 -1.01 -1.32
C ALA A 347 5.69 0.26 -1.91
N ILE A 348 6.82 0.13 -2.62
CA ILE A 348 7.46 1.25 -3.33
C ILE A 348 6.53 1.79 -4.44
N ALA A 349 5.94 0.90 -5.24
CA ALA A 349 5.05 1.28 -6.33
C ALA A 349 3.80 2.01 -5.83
N VAL A 350 3.16 1.50 -4.76
CA VAL A 350 1.99 2.14 -4.13
C VAL A 350 2.35 3.53 -3.61
N GLY A 351 3.48 3.68 -2.92
CA GLY A 351 3.92 5.00 -2.45
C GLY A 351 4.22 5.98 -3.59
N ALA A 352 4.80 5.51 -4.70
CA ALA A 352 4.99 6.32 -5.89
C ALA A 352 3.64 6.84 -6.44
N LEU A 353 2.61 6.00 -6.48
CA LEU A 353 1.26 6.41 -6.89
C LEU A 353 0.66 7.43 -5.93
N MET A 354 0.79 7.24 -4.62
CA MET A 354 0.33 8.19 -3.61
C MET A 354 0.98 9.57 -3.80
N THR A 355 2.29 9.62 -4.13
CA THR A 355 2.95 10.91 -4.44
C THR A 355 2.45 11.56 -5.72
N LYS A 356 1.95 10.77 -6.67
CA LYS A 356 1.36 11.27 -7.93
C LYS A 356 -0.10 11.65 -7.82
N SER A 357 -0.84 11.17 -6.81
CA SER A 357 -2.22 11.60 -6.57
C SER A 357 -2.25 13.05 -6.10
N HIS A 358 -2.05 13.94 -7.05
CA HIS A 358 -2.48 15.32 -6.98
C HIS A 358 -3.96 15.31 -7.27
N VAL A 359 -4.76 15.58 -6.23
CA VAL A 359 -5.90 16.45 -6.48
C VAL A 359 -5.22 17.73 -6.91
N GLU A 360 -5.20 18.02 -8.21
CA GLU A 360 -4.94 19.36 -8.69
C GLU A 360 -5.92 20.22 -7.90
N GLY A 361 -5.39 20.82 -6.82
CA GLY A 361 -6.15 21.70 -5.97
C GLY A 361 -6.73 22.69 -6.94
N PRO A 362 -8.06 22.89 -6.92
CA PRO A 362 -8.71 23.62 -7.97
C PRO A 362 -8.04 24.97 -8.07
N SER A 363 -7.24 25.13 -9.11
CA SER A 363 -7.21 26.39 -9.83
C SER A 363 -8.63 26.73 -10.29
N ALA A 364 -9.64 25.85 -10.16
CA ALA A 364 -11.07 26.18 -10.07
C ALA A 364 -11.53 26.90 -8.76
N ALA A 365 -10.61 27.36 -7.90
CA ALA A 365 -10.87 28.58 -7.13
C ALA A 365 -11.14 29.79 -8.07
N ILE A 366 -10.80 29.67 -9.36
CA ILE A 366 -11.15 30.56 -10.47
C ILE A 366 -12.64 30.45 -10.89
N THR A 367 -13.48 29.59 -10.28
CA THR A 367 -14.88 29.45 -10.75
C THR A 367 -15.93 29.29 -9.65
N LEU A 368 -15.58 29.50 -8.37
CA LEU A 368 -16.60 29.63 -7.32
C LEU A 368 -17.00 31.10 -7.11
N SER A 369 -16.10 32.06 -7.35
CA SER A 369 -16.46 33.48 -7.47
C SER A 369 -17.38 33.73 -8.65
N SER A 370 -17.19 33.03 -9.78
CA SER A 370 -18.06 33.17 -10.96
C SER A 370 -19.37 32.40 -10.89
N LEU A 371 -19.56 31.50 -9.91
CA LEU A 371 -20.86 30.86 -9.63
C LEU A 371 -21.62 31.58 -8.51
N GLN A 372 -20.95 32.42 -7.72
CA GLN A 372 -21.59 33.22 -6.67
C GLN A 372 -22.12 34.58 -7.18
N GLU A 373 -21.78 34.98 -8.42
CA GLU A 373 -22.32 36.17 -9.09
C GLU A 373 -23.56 35.91 -9.98
N VAL A 374 -24.01 34.66 -10.15
CA VAL A 374 -25.09 34.35 -11.11
C VAL A 374 -26.51 34.44 -10.52
N ASP A 375 -26.70 34.49 -9.20
CA ASP A 375 -28.04 34.54 -8.59
C ASP A 375 -28.21 35.69 -7.58
N VAL A 376 -28.40 36.94 -8.05
CA VAL A 376 -29.24 37.96 -7.36
C VAL A 376 -29.91 38.97 -8.33
N SER A 377 -29.47 39.16 -9.58
CA SER A 377 -29.94 40.31 -10.39
C SER A 377 -30.86 40.04 -11.59
N SER A 378 -31.16 38.81 -11.99
CA SER A 378 -32.01 38.56 -13.20
C SER A 378 -33.47 38.23 -12.88
N ALA A 379 -34.13 39.08 -12.12
CA ALA A 379 -35.59 39.13 -12.05
C ALA A 379 -36.08 40.59 -11.96
N ASN A 380 -35.65 41.44 -12.89
CA ASN A 380 -36.42 42.58 -13.36
C ASN A 380 -35.75 43.19 -14.59
N ASN A 381 -36.59 43.62 -15.55
CA ASN A 381 -36.31 44.42 -16.75
C ASN A 381 -36.30 43.64 -18.09
N THR A 382 -37.50 43.40 -18.58
CA THR A 382 -38.09 44.10 -19.75
C THR A 382 -37.13 44.96 -20.60
N VAL A 383 -37.04 44.60 -21.89
CA VAL A 383 -36.98 45.46 -23.10
C VAL A 383 -35.88 46.54 -23.17
N GLU A 384 -34.92 46.40 -24.09
CA GLU A 384 -34.85 47.24 -25.30
C GLU A 384 -33.75 46.78 -26.29
N ASN A 385 -33.99 47.08 -27.56
CA ASN A 385 -33.13 46.81 -28.72
C ASN A 385 -31.88 47.70 -28.74
N GLN A 386 -30.82 47.18 -29.39
CA GLN A 386 -29.78 47.85 -30.21
C GLN A 386 -28.42 47.15 -29.96
N GLU A 387 -27.38 47.21 -30.78
CA GLU A 387 -27.11 47.40 -32.21
C GLU A 387 -25.60 47.09 -32.34
N GLN A 388 -25.09 46.97 -33.55
CA GLN A 388 -23.81 46.34 -33.89
C GLN A 388 -22.51 47.11 -33.53
N GLN A 389 -21.42 46.31 -33.39
CA GLN A 389 -19.98 46.58 -33.72
C GLN A 389 -19.08 47.39 -32.74
N PRO A 390 -17.72 47.33 -32.87
CA PRO A 390 -16.82 46.20 -33.12
C PRO A 390 -15.53 46.19 -32.22
N LYS A 391 -14.78 45.08 -32.31
CA LYS A 391 -13.34 44.83 -32.00
C LYS A 391 -12.52 45.94 -31.32
N GLY A 392 -12.02 45.64 -30.11
CA GLY A 392 -10.93 46.36 -29.43
C GLY A 392 -9.90 45.37 -28.86
N SER A 393 -8.63 45.71 -29.09
CA SER A 393 -7.41 44.96 -28.83
C SER A 393 -7.13 44.62 -27.35
N PHE A 394 -6.49 43.46 -27.17
CA PHE A 394 -5.96 42.96 -25.91
C PHE A 394 -4.64 43.71 -25.58
N GLU A 395 -4.60 44.43 -24.47
CA GLU A 395 -3.39 45.04 -23.93
C GLU A 395 -3.19 44.51 -22.51
N ILE A 396 -2.06 43.83 -22.27
CA ILE A 396 -1.67 43.28 -20.97
C ILE A 396 -0.86 44.37 -20.27
N THR A 397 -1.44 44.99 -19.24
CA THR A 397 -0.73 45.89 -18.35
C THR A 397 -0.49 45.20 -17.01
N GLU A 398 0.77 44.94 -16.69
CA GLU A 398 1.20 44.56 -15.34
C GLU A 398 0.99 45.74 -14.39
N GLY A 399 0.23 45.52 -13.32
CA GLY A 399 -0.01 46.50 -12.26
C GLY A 399 0.04 45.84 -10.89
N PHE A 400 1.16 46.03 -10.18
CA PHE A 400 1.28 45.76 -8.75
C PHE A 400 0.36 46.72 -7.97
N GLY A 401 -0.73 46.20 -7.41
CA GLY A 401 -1.67 46.93 -6.56
C GLY A 401 -1.56 46.52 -5.09
N SER A 402 -1.16 47.46 -4.24
CA SER A 402 -1.07 47.39 -2.79
C SER A 402 -2.43 47.08 -2.14
N LEU A 403 -2.46 46.06 -1.27
CA LEU A 403 -3.66 45.60 -0.56
C LEU A 403 -3.78 46.25 0.82
N ASN A 404 -4.16 47.52 0.86
CA ASN A 404 -4.66 48.20 2.05
C ASN A 404 -5.88 49.00 1.60
N ASP A 405 -7.06 48.37 1.65
CA ASP A 405 -8.37 49.03 1.86
C ASP A 405 -9.48 48.00 1.60
N LEU A 406 -9.98 47.39 2.69
CA LEU A 406 -11.27 46.72 2.70
C LEU A 406 -12.07 47.27 3.89
N PRO A 407 -13.33 47.69 3.67
CA PRO A 407 -14.16 48.27 4.73
C PRO A 407 -14.61 47.18 5.70
N ARG A 408 -14.45 47.45 7.01
CA ARG A 408 -15.03 46.64 8.09
C ARG A 408 -16.55 46.79 8.07
N THR A 409 -17.26 45.70 7.81
CA THR A 409 -18.70 45.61 8.08
C THR A 409 -18.97 45.46 9.58
N PRO A 410 -20.04 46.08 10.11
CA PRO A 410 -20.35 46.03 11.54
C PRO A 410 -20.94 44.67 11.93
N ILE A 411 -20.46 44.15 13.06
CA ILE A 411 -20.93 42.92 13.70
C ILE A 411 -22.31 43.19 14.30
N ALA A 412 -23.33 42.48 13.80
CA ALA A 412 -24.66 42.46 14.40
C ALA A 412 -24.63 41.75 15.77
N SER A 413 -25.12 42.44 16.79
CA SER A 413 -25.23 41.96 18.17
C SER A 413 -26.27 40.84 18.31
N ARG A 414 -25.87 39.75 18.98
CA ARG A 414 -26.74 38.61 19.36
C ARG A 414 -27.70 39.04 20.49
N PRO A 415 -28.98 38.60 20.49
CA PRO A 415 -29.88 38.83 21.62
C PRO A 415 -29.46 37.97 22.82
N GLN A 416 -29.43 38.58 24.01
CA GLN A 416 -29.31 37.85 25.27
C GLN A 416 -30.64 37.17 25.63
N PRO A 417 -30.61 35.96 26.23
CA PRO A 417 -31.80 35.34 26.78
C PRO A 417 -32.17 36.01 28.12
N SER A 418 -33.44 36.37 28.27
CA SER A 418 -34.04 36.81 29.53
C SER A 418 -34.19 35.64 30.50
N ILE A 419 -33.82 35.87 31.76
CA ILE A 419 -34.03 34.97 32.92
C ILE A 419 -35.47 35.07 33.38
#